data_AF-M4YIX6-F1
#
_entry.id   AF-M4YIX6-F1
#
_cell.length_a   1.000
_cell.length_b   1.000
_cell.length_c   1.000
_cell.angle_alpha   90.00
_cell.angle_beta   90.00
_cell.angle_gamma   90.00
#
_symmetry.space_group_name_H-M   'P 1'
#
loop_
_entity.id
_entity.type
_entity.pdbx_description
1 polymer ?
#
loop_
_entity_poly.entity_id
_entity_poly.type
_entity_poly.pdbx_seq_one_letter_code
_entity_poly.pdbx_strand_id
1 'polypeptide(L)' 'MADEAAGSGAAQDFQDELDSKISGFGKGKYGRILQMAHTPDKEEFIKTSKISAIGIIVLGALGFFIMWLMTYLPDYF' A
#
# COMPACT_ATOMS: atom_id res chain seq x y z
N MET A 1 47.04 18.81 3.83
CA MET A 1 45.99 19.78 3.45
C MET A 1 45.70 19.68 1.95
N ALA A 2 45.47 18.47 1.42
CA ALA A 2 45.19 18.22 0.00
C ALA A 2 44.08 17.18 -0.22
N ASP A 3 43.50 16.65 0.87
CA ASP A 3 42.49 15.58 0.83
C ASP A 3 41.04 16.12 0.83
N GLU A 4 40.86 17.39 1.23
CA GLU A 4 39.54 18.00 1.47
C GLU A 4 38.84 18.51 0.19
N ALA A 5 39.53 18.53 -0.95
CA ALA A 5 39.01 19.06 -2.22
C ALA A 5 38.46 17.97 -3.18
N ALA A 6 38.77 16.69 -2.96
CA ALA A 6 38.33 15.60 -3.83
C ALA A 6 36.98 15.00 -3.42
N GLY A 7 36.58 15.15 -2.16
CA GLY A 7 35.31 14.63 -1.63
C GLY A 7 34.10 15.55 -1.84
N SER A 8 34.32 16.83 -2.12
CA SER A 8 33.25 17.84 -2.25
C SER A 8 32.68 17.93 -3.68
N GLY A 9 33.53 17.84 -4.71
CA GLY A 9 33.08 17.89 -6.11
C GLY A 9 32.20 16.71 -6.53
N ALA A 10 32.64 15.48 -6.23
CA ALA A 10 31.86 14.27 -6.55
C ALA A 10 30.53 14.18 -5.78
N ALA A 11 30.46 14.76 -4.57
CA ALA A 11 29.24 14.85 -3.79
C ALA A 11 28.27 15.90 -4.35
N GLN A 12 28.80 17.01 -4.89
CA GLN A 12 28.00 18.05 -5.56
C GLN A 12 27.43 17.55 -6.89
N ASP A 13 28.26 16.91 -7.73
CA ASP A 13 27.81 16.35 -9.01
C ASP A 13 26.71 15.29 -8.82
N PHE A 14 26.85 14.46 -7.77
CA PHE A 14 25.84 13.45 -7.44
C PHE A 14 24.56 14.05 -6.83
N GLN A 15 24.67 15.16 -6.09
CA GLN A 15 23.51 15.91 -5.60
C GLN A 15 22.71 16.53 -6.75
N ASP A 16 23.38 17.11 -7.75
CA ASP A 16 22.72 17.71 -8.91
C ASP A 16 22.02 16.66 -9.81
N GLU A 17 22.62 15.47 -9.97
CA GLU A 17 22.00 14.37 -10.71
C GLU A 17 20.79 13.76 -9.96
N LEU A 18 20.83 13.72 -8.62
CA LEU A 18 19.69 13.28 -7.80
C LEU A 18 18.55 14.29 -7.80
N ASP A 19 18.84 15.58 -7.63
CA ASP A 19 17.81 16.64 -7.57
C ASP A 19 17.07 16.78 -8.90
N SER A 20 17.79 16.68 -10.02
CA SER A 20 17.19 16.72 -11.35
C SER A 20 16.26 15.52 -11.61
N LYS A 21 16.60 14.32 -11.12
CA LYS A 21 15.79 13.10 -11.29
C LYS A 21 14.59 13.03 -10.36
N ILE A 22 14.71 13.56 -9.14
CA ILE A 22 13.62 13.61 -8.15
C ILE A 22 12.58 14.67 -8.53
N SER A 23 13.00 15.81 -9.08
CA SER A 23 12.10 16.92 -9.45
C SER A 23 11.03 16.52 -10.50
N GLY A 24 11.30 15.49 -11.32
CA GLY A 24 10.39 14.96 -12.33
C GLY A 24 9.43 13.86 -11.83
N PHE A 25 9.69 13.23 -10.68
CA PHE A 25 9.02 11.98 -10.29
C PHE A 25 7.59 12.16 -9.72
N GLY A 26 7.15 13.39 -9.41
CA GLY A 26 5.86 13.63 -8.75
C GLY A 26 4.77 14.29 -9.60
N LYS A 27 5.13 14.93 -10.72
CA LYS A 27 4.23 15.85 -11.48
C LYS A 27 3.92 15.39 -12.91
N GLY A 28 4.11 14.10 -13.19
CA GLY A 28 3.69 13.52 -14.46
C GLY A 28 2.15 13.46 -14.61
N LYS A 29 1.69 13.09 -15.82
CA LYS A 29 0.27 12.92 -16.18
C LYS A 29 -0.56 12.17 -15.11
N TYR A 30 0.02 11.15 -14.48
CA TYR A 30 -0.61 10.31 -13.44
C TYR A 30 -0.76 10.98 -12.07
N GLY A 31 0.16 11.86 -11.68
CA GLY A 31 0.04 12.62 -10.43
C GLY A 31 -1.18 13.55 -10.46
N ARG A 32 -1.48 14.12 -11.63
CA ARG A 32 -2.68 14.95 -11.85
C ARG A 32 -3.98 14.15 -11.83
N ILE A 33 -3.93 12.89 -12.24
CA ILE A 33 -5.09 11.96 -12.22
C ILE A 33 -5.39 11.50 -10.79
N LEU A 34 -4.36 11.16 -10.01
CA LEU A 34 -4.53 10.82 -8.60
C LEU A 34 -5.03 12.02 -7.77
N GLN A 35 -4.60 13.24 -8.11
CA GLN A 35 -5.13 14.46 -7.49
C GLN A 35 -6.58 14.78 -7.91
N MET A 36 -7.04 14.31 -9.07
CA MET A 36 -8.44 14.42 -9.51
C MET A 36 -9.33 13.31 -8.94
N ALA A 37 -8.75 12.22 -8.42
CA ALA A 37 -9.52 11.17 -7.76
C ALA A 37 -10.12 11.72 -6.46
N HIS A 38 -11.41 11.48 -6.26
CA HIS A 38 -12.08 11.86 -5.03
C HIS A 38 -11.51 11.04 -3.87
N THR A 39 -10.87 11.69 -2.90
CA THR A 39 -10.48 11.03 -1.66
C THR A 39 -11.78 10.70 -0.91
N PRO A 40 -12.07 9.42 -0.62
CA PRO A 40 -13.33 9.05 0.01
C PRO A 40 -13.45 9.70 1.38
N ASP A 41 -14.65 10.15 1.72
CA ASP A 41 -14.89 10.68 3.07
C ASP A 41 -14.74 9.55 4.12
N LYS A 42 -14.35 9.93 5.35
CA LYS A 42 -14.17 8.97 6.44
C LYS A 42 -15.43 8.14 6.70
N GLU A 43 -16.61 8.74 6.57
CA GLU A 43 -17.87 8.02 6.76
C GLU A 43 -18.14 6.99 5.66
N GLU A 44 -17.85 7.32 4.41
CA GLU A 44 -18.04 6.41 3.26
C GLU A 44 -17.08 5.23 3.33
N PHE A 45 -15.83 5.50 3.72
CA PHE A 45 -14.82 4.47 3.94
C PHE A 45 -15.24 3.51 5.06
N ILE A 46 -15.73 4.04 6.18
CA ILE A 46 -16.18 3.21 7.32
C ILE A 46 -17.40 2.37 6.93
N LYS A 47 -18.38 2.94 6.21
CA LYS A 47 -19.56 2.19 5.75
C LYS A 47 -19.17 1.03 4.83
N THR A 48 -18.32 1.31 3.85
CA THR A 48 -17.87 0.31 2.87
C THR A 48 -17.03 -0.78 3.53
N SER A 49 -16.03 -0.39 4.33
CA SER A 49 -15.17 -1.34 5.05
C SER A 49 -15.96 -2.22 6.03
N LYS A 50 -17.00 -1.69 6.67
CA LYS A 50 -17.86 -2.47 7.58
C LYS A 50 -18.64 -3.56 6.83
N ILE A 51 -19.18 -3.24 5.65
CA ILE A 51 -19.83 -4.24 4.77
C ILE A 51 -18.83 -5.33 4.38
N SER A 52 -17.64 -4.95 3.94
CA SER A 52 -16.61 -5.91 3.51
C SER A 52 -16.13 -6.78 4.67
N ALA A 53 -15.92 -6.19 5.85
CA ALA A 53 -15.51 -6.91 7.05
C ALA A 53 -16.56 -7.96 7.46
N ILE A 54 -17.85 -7.61 7.43
CA ILE A 54 -18.93 -8.56 7.71
C ILE A 54 -18.92 -9.69 6.68
N GLY A 55 -18.75 -9.38 5.38
CA GLY A 55 -18.69 -10.38 4.32
C GLY A 55 -17.55 -11.39 4.52
N ILE A 56 -16.35 -10.91 4.86
CA ILE A 56 -15.19 -11.77 5.12
C ILE A 56 -15.43 -12.67 6.34
N ILE A 57 -16.03 -12.14 7.42
CA ILE A 57 -16.34 -12.92 8.61
C ILE A 57 -17.36 -14.01 8.29
N VAL A 58 -18.43 -13.70 7.55
CA VAL A 58 -19.47 -14.67 7.20
C VAL A 58 -18.92 -15.77 6.29
N LEU A 59 -18.16 -15.40 5.26
CA LEU A 59 -17.55 -16.38 4.35
C LEU A 59 -16.52 -17.25 5.08
N GLY A 60 -15.70 -16.65 5.94
CA GLY A 60 -14.73 -17.37 6.76
C GLY A 60 -15.40 -18.33 7.74
N ALA A 61 -16.47 -17.90 8.42
CA ALA A 61 -17.24 -18.75 9.32
C ALA A 61 -17.92 -19.91 8.59
N LEU A 62 -18.46 -19.66 7.39
CA LEU A 62 -19.11 -20.70 6.59
C LEU A 62 -18.11 -21.75 6.10
N GLY A 63 -16.95 -21.32 5.60
CA GLY A 63 -15.85 -22.23 5.23
C GLY A 63 -15.30 -22.99 6.43
N PHE A 64 -15.13 -22.30 7.57
CA PHE A 64 -14.72 -22.92 8.84
C PHE A 64 -15.73 -23.95 9.32
N PHE A 65 -17.03 -23.67 9.22
CA PHE A 65 -18.08 -24.60 9.63
C PHE A 65 -18.09 -25.87 8.78
N ILE A 66 -17.88 -25.75 7.46
CA ILE A 66 -17.75 -26.91 6.56
C ILE A 66 -16.53 -27.76 6.93
N MET A 67 -15.37 -27.12 7.16
CA MET A 67 -14.16 -27.81 7.62
C MET A 67 -14.37 -28.50 8.97
N TRP A 68 -15.00 -27.81 9.93
CA TRP A 68 -15.27 -28.32 11.26
C TRP A 68 -16.20 -29.54 11.19
N LEU A 69 -17.27 -29.45 10.41
CA LEU A 69 -18.20 -30.55 10.22
C LEU A 69 -17.50 -31.75 9.58
N MET A 70 -16.73 -31.56 8.51
CA MET A 70 -16.01 -32.65 7.82
C MET A 70 -14.94 -33.31 8.70
N THR A 71 -14.28 -32.54 9.58
CA THR A 71 -13.20 -33.07 10.43
C THR A 71 -13.75 -33.85 11.61
N TYR A 72 -14.84 -33.40 12.23
CA TYR A 72 -15.37 -33.99 13.47
C TYR A 72 -16.53 -34.98 13.25
N LEU A 73 -17.25 -34.94 12.12
CA LEU A 73 -18.24 -36.00 11.77
C LEU A 73 -17.65 -37.42 11.73
N PRO A 74 -16.49 -37.68 11.08
CA PRO A 74 -15.96 -39.03 10.95
C PRO A 74 -15.36 -39.58 12.25
N ASP A 75 -15.13 -38.74 13.26
CA ASP A 75 -14.72 -39.20 14.60
C ASP A 75 -15.93 -39.67 15.44
N TYR A 76 -17.15 -39.27 15.08
CA TYR A 76 -18.37 -39.59 15.82
C TYR A 76 -19.16 -40.79 15.25
N PHE A 77 -18.78 -41.27 14.05
CA PHE A 77 -19.39 -42.40 13.35
C PHE A 77 -18.35 -43.45 13.00
#